data_AF-A0A096CSE2-F1
#
_entry.id   AF-A0A096CSE2-F1
#
_cell.length_a   1.000
_cell.length_b   1.000
_cell.length_c   1.000
_cell.angle_alpha   90.00
_cell.angle_beta   90.00
_cell.angle_gamma   90.00
#
_symmetry.space_group_name_H-M   'P 1'
#
loop_
_entity.id
_entity.type
_entity.pdbx_description
1 polymer ?
#
loop_
_entity_poly.entity_id
_entity_poly.type
_entity_poly.pdbx_seq_one_letter_code
_entity_poly.pdbx_strand_id
1 'polypeptide(L)'
;MRRFIFIILVLCIIFAIWVAINHFNPSLDITAEYSNGKIITHVTTKGIQNITSTEFRYRVYFLDQYINVEPRVRTYSFSNYKKTHIYEIREDLFQGKKDYLEVEVEITYDDGNQKITKKTGIKGIKEKIYNDFVIVPEIKEDKVYYRTDGLTAIIDRESYDDEIIFYSDPNSEYPNISVGFHKDYALYSLSSFEVISKNEALEENYVGFSVVDFTRESGVDESYIVIEYGMIELYWDGLYPYDLEGNKVFYEGKQGDTCINLVVNNKVTEVSKASHEKYEQMLSKMPNIAFIITKK
;
A
#
# COMPACT_ATOMS: atom_id res chain seq x y z
N MET A 1 12.50 15.70 66.30
CA MET A 1 13.26 16.50 65.31
C MET A 1 14.15 15.65 64.39
N ARG A 2 15.16 14.91 64.87
CA ARG A 2 16.06 14.09 64.01
C ARG A 2 15.34 13.06 63.12
N ARG A 3 14.36 12.32 63.65
CA ARG A 3 13.55 11.38 62.86
C ARG A 3 12.70 12.05 61.78
N PHE A 4 12.24 13.27 62.03
CA PHE A 4 11.42 14.04 61.08
C PHE A 4 12.26 14.58 59.92
N ILE A 5 13.45 15.09 60.23
CA ILE A 5 14.45 15.51 59.23
C ILE A 5 14.86 14.33 58.35
N PHE A 6 15.09 13.16 58.94
CA PHE A 6 15.44 11.95 58.19
C PHE A 6 14.32 11.52 57.21
N ILE A 7 13.06 11.54 57.64
CA ILE A 7 11.91 11.20 56.79
C ILE A 7 11.78 12.18 55.61
N ILE A 8 11.90 13.49 55.85
CA ILE A 8 11.85 14.50 54.78
C ILE A 8 12.98 14.29 53.78
N LEU A 9 14.20 14.01 54.25
CA LEU A 9 15.37 13.82 53.40
C LEU A 9 15.23 12.58 52.51
N VAL A 10 14.70 11.48 53.06
CA VAL A 10 14.37 10.28 52.29
C VAL A 10 13.28 10.56 51.25
N LEU A 11 12.23 11.31 51.60
CA LEU A 11 11.18 11.70 50.65
C LEU A 11 11.71 12.60 49.52
N CYS A 12 12.59 13.55 49.82
CA CYS A 12 13.25 14.38 48.80
C CYS A 12 14.12 13.54 47.85
N ILE A 13 14.84 12.53 48.37
CA ILE A 13 15.63 11.61 47.55
C ILE A 13 14.70 10.76 46.66
N ILE A 14 13.63 10.19 47.22
CA ILE A 14 12.64 9.41 46.46
C ILE A 14 11.98 10.28 45.38
N PHE A 15 11.64 11.53 45.71
CA PHE A 15 11.07 12.47 44.76
C PHE A 15 12.07 12.83 43.64
N ALA A 16 13.33 13.11 43.98
CA ALA A 16 14.37 13.39 43.00
C ALA A 16 14.64 12.19 42.08
N ILE A 17 14.66 10.98 42.64
CA ILE A 17 14.77 9.73 41.89
C ILE A 17 13.54 9.55 40.99
N TRP A 18 12.33 9.81 41.48
CA TRP A 18 11.10 9.70 40.69
C TRP A 18 11.05 10.72 39.54
N VAL A 19 11.46 11.97 39.78
CA VAL A 19 11.60 13.00 38.74
C VAL A 19 12.67 12.58 37.73
N ALA A 20 13.82 12.08 38.18
CA ALA A 20 14.87 11.59 37.29
C ALA A 20 14.37 10.41 36.44
N ILE A 21 13.73 9.40 37.04
CA ILE A 21 13.13 8.27 36.33
C ILE A 21 12.10 8.76 35.31
N ASN A 22 11.21 9.69 35.66
CA ASN A 22 10.20 10.18 34.72
C ASN A 22 10.74 11.14 33.65
N HIS A 23 11.82 11.86 33.92
CA HIS A 23 12.42 12.78 32.95
C HIS A 23 13.41 12.07 32.01
N PHE A 24 14.13 11.08 32.53
CA PHE A 24 15.17 10.35 31.81
C PHE A 24 14.73 8.99 31.27
N ASN A 25 13.64 8.37 31.76
CA ASN A 25 13.09 7.21 31.07
C ASN A 25 12.45 7.68 29.77
N PRO A 26 13.00 7.27 28.63
CA PRO A 26 12.42 7.69 27.39
C PRO A 26 11.13 6.92 27.17
N SER A 27 10.09 7.68 26.86
CA SER A 27 8.74 7.19 26.63
C SER A 27 8.40 7.48 25.18
N LEU A 28 8.07 6.44 24.41
CA LEU A 28 7.59 6.58 23.04
C LEU A 28 6.10 6.24 23.00
N ASP A 29 5.29 7.21 22.59
CA ASP A 29 3.88 7.01 22.26
C ASP A 29 3.62 7.36 20.81
N ILE A 30 2.79 6.55 20.15
CA ILE A 30 2.43 6.75 18.76
C ILE A 30 0.95 6.52 18.52
N THR A 31 0.36 7.39 17.71
CA THR A 31 -0.99 7.22 17.17
C THR A 31 -0.90 7.27 15.66
N ALA A 32 -1.68 6.43 14.98
CA ALA A 32 -1.71 6.41 13.52
C ALA A 32 -3.16 6.36 13.03
N GLU A 33 -3.42 7.07 11.95
CA GLU A 33 -4.70 7.09 11.25
C GLU A 33 -4.49 6.94 9.74
N TYR A 34 -5.54 6.52 9.05
CA TYR A 34 -5.58 6.45 7.60
C TYR A 34 -6.56 7.49 7.08
N SER A 35 -6.16 8.23 6.05
CA SER A 35 -6.98 9.24 5.38
C SER A 35 -6.49 9.48 3.95
N ASN A 36 -7.40 9.37 2.98
CA ASN A 36 -7.16 9.68 1.56
C ASN A 36 -5.91 9.02 0.98
N GLY A 37 -5.80 7.70 1.11
CA GLY A 37 -4.62 6.95 0.66
C GLY A 37 -3.34 7.22 1.44
N LYS A 38 -3.40 7.89 2.60
CA LYS A 38 -2.21 8.19 3.42
C LYS A 38 -2.33 7.66 4.84
N ILE A 39 -1.21 7.19 5.40
CA ILE A 39 -1.05 6.94 6.83
C ILE A 39 -0.44 8.19 7.46
N ILE A 40 -1.17 8.77 8.41
CA ILE A 40 -0.71 9.89 9.22
C ILE A 40 -0.35 9.35 10.60
N THR A 41 0.92 9.49 10.99
CA THR A 41 1.43 9.01 12.27
C THR A 41 1.96 10.16 13.10
N HIS A 42 1.48 10.26 14.34
CA HIS A 42 1.95 11.21 15.33
C HIS A 42 2.81 10.51 16.36
N VAL A 43 3.96 11.09 16.65
CA VAL A 43 4.98 10.54 17.55
C VAL A 43 5.19 11.50 18.70
N THR A 44 4.96 11.03 19.92
CA THR A 44 5.25 11.78 21.15
C THR A 44 6.37 11.08 21.90
N THR A 45 7.47 11.80 22.14
CA THR A 45 8.62 11.27 22.86
C THR A 45 9.31 12.31 23.74
N LYS A 46 10.14 11.85 24.68
CA LYS A 46 11.01 12.70 25.52
C LYS A 46 12.43 12.72 24.96
N GLY A 47 13.20 13.72 25.36
CA GLY A 47 14.62 13.83 24.99
C GLY A 47 14.84 14.12 23.50
N ILE A 48 13.93 14.87 22.85
CA ILE A 48 13.94 15.14 21.40
C ILE A 48 15.29 15.67 20.89
N GLN A 49 15.97 16.48 21.71
CA GLN A 49 17.26 17.09 21.37
C GLN A 49 18.37 16.05 21.15
N ASN A 50 18.18 14.84 21.70
CA ASN A 50 19.14 13.75 21.68
C ASN A 50 18.69 12.62 20.73
N ILE A 51 17.89 12.91 19.72
CA ILE A 51 17.43 11.92 18.73
C ILE A 51 18.24 12.08 17.45
N THR A 52 18.97 11.03 17.08
CA THR A 52 19.75 10.99 15.84
C THR A 52 18.91 10.54 14.64
N SER A 53 17.98 9.61 14.85
CA SER A 53 17.14 9.10 13.77
C SER A 53 15.77 8.63 14.23
N THR A 54 14.83 8.72 13.30
CA THR A 54 13.49 8.13 13.43
C THR A 54 13.27 7.21 12.24
N GLU A 55 12.93 5.95 12.48
CA GLU A 55 12.51 5.01 11.46
C GLU A 55 11.02 4.71 11.61
N PHE A 56 10.29 4.87 10.52
CA PHE A 56 8.91 4.48 10.41
C PHE A 56 8.80 3.21 9.58
N ARG A 57 8.02 2.25 10.04
CA ARG A 57 7.77 1.00 9.34
C ARG A 57 6.28 0.74 9.33
N TYR A 58 5.72 0.38 8.18
CA TYR A 58 4.41 -0.26 8.14
C TYR A 58 4.50 -1.68 7.61
N ARG A 59 3.71 -2.57 8.21
CA ARG A 59 3.68 -3.99 7.85
C ARG A 59 2.35 -4.33 7.21
N VAL A 60 2.46 -5.01 6.07
CA VAL A 60 1.34 -5.50 5.30
C VAL A 60 1.42 -7.01 5.32
N TYR A 61 0.38 -7.63 5.86
CA TYR A 61 0.24 -9.06 5.87
C TYR A 61 -0.47 -9.44 4.57
N PHE A 62 0.28 -9.85 3.56
CA PHE A 62 -0.30 -10.38 2.33
C PHE A 62 -0.97 -11.74 2.62
N LEU A 63 -2.19 -11.92 2.07
CA LEU A 63 -2.80 -13.20 1.66
C LEU A 63 -3.07 -14.28 2.74
N ASP A 64 -4.35 -14.63 2.93
CA ASP A 64 -4.82 -15.59 3.95
C ASP A 64 -4.20 -16.99 3.85
N GLN A 65 -3.74 -17.31 2.65
CA GLN A 65 -3.38 -18.64 2.20
C GLN A 65 -1.95 -19.04 2.53
N TYR A 66 -1.11 -18.11 3.01
CA TYR A 66 0.31 -18.34 3.24
C TYR A 66 0.67 -18.21 4.72
N ILE A 67 0.87 -19.34 5.39
CA ILE A 67 1.09 -19.39 6.85
C ILE A 67 2.53 -19.00 7.24
N ASN A 68 3.50 -19.17 6.33
CA ASN A 68 4.94 -18.98 6.60
C ASN A 68 5.62 -17.86 5.76
N VAL A 69 4.85 -17.00 5.07
CA VAL A 69 5.42 -15.89 4.29
C VAL A 69 5.55 -14.65 5.18
N GLU A 70 6.73 -14.04 5.20
CA GLU A 70 6.97 -12.82 5.97
C GLU A 70 6.11 -11.65 5.45
N PRO A 71 5.57 -10.80 6.34
CA PRO A 71 4.85 -9.62 5.92
C PRO A 71 5.80 -8.67 5.19
N ARG A 72 5.29 -7.98 4.16
CA ARG A 72 6.06 -6.92 3.50
C ARG A 72 6.18 -5.75 4.46
N VAL A 73 7.40 -5.27 4.63
CA VAL A 73 7.70 -4.10 5.47
C VAL A 73 8.20 -2.98 4.58
N ARG A 74 7.54 -1.83 4.65
CA ARG A 74 8.04 -0.59 4.04
C ARG A 74 8.65 0.26 5.13
N THR A 75 9.91 0.65 4.96
CA THR A 75 10.69 1.41 5.94
C THR A 75 11.02 2.78 5.37
N TYR A 76 10.84 3.81 6.19
CA TYR A 76 11.21 5.19 5.89
C TYR A 76 12.06 5.72 7.02
N SER A 77 13.29 6.15 6.70
CA SER A 77 14.25 6.62 7.68
C SER A 77 14.45 8.13 7.57
N PHE A 78 14.49 8.81 8.71
CA PHE A 78 14.69 10.25 8.80
C PHE A 78 15.87 10.56 9.71
N SER A 79 16.67 11.54 9.30
CA SER A 79 17.61 12.18 10.19
C SER A 79 16.84 13.07 11.18
N ASN A 80 17.11 12.86 12.47
CA ASN A 80 16.47 13.53 13.61
C ASN A 80 15.00 13.16 13.86
N TYR A 81 14.42 13.79 14.89
CA TYR A 81 13.03 13.64 15.28
C TYR A 81 12.06 14.32 14.32
N LYS A 82 10.98 13.61 13.95
CA LYS A 82 9.79 14.19 13.34
C LYS A 82 8.57 13.87 14.19
N LYS A 83 7.75 14.90 14.45
CA LYS A 83 6.52 14.76 15.25
C LYS A 83 5.38 14.11 14.47
N THR A 84 5.27 14.45 13.20
CA THR A 84 4.23 13.95 12.30
C THR A 84 4.88 13.37 11.08
N HIS A 85 4.38 12.23 10.65
CA HIS A 85 4.80 11.55 9.45
C HIS A 85 3.59 11.22 8.59
N ILE A 86 3.70 11.44 7.28
CA ILE A 86 2.63 11.19 6.31
C ILE A 86 3.23 10.29 5.23
N TYR A 87 2.57 9.17 4.95
CA TYR A 87 3.04 8.20 3.97
C TYR A 87 1.91 7.77 3.07
N GLU A 88 2.17 7.72 1.78
CA GLU A 88 1.25 7.13 0.82
C GLU A 88 1.21 5.62 0.99
N ILE A 89 -0.03 5.13 0.99
CA ILE A 89 -0.33 3.73 0.82
C ILE A 89 -0.46 3.49 -0.67
N ARG A 90 0.23 2.44 -1.13
CA ARG A 90 0.08 1.96 -2.49
C ARG A 90 -1.18 1.11 -2.66
N GLU A 91 -1.70 1.12 -3.87
CA GLU A 91 -2.80 0.29 -4.37
C GLU A 91 -2.57 -1.21 -4.16
N ASP A 92 -1.31 -1.66 -4.11
CA ASP A 92 -0.97 -3.05 -3.84
C ASP A 92 -1.40 -3.53 -2.43
N LEU A 93 -1.80 -2.63 -1.53
CA LEU A 93 -2.30 -2.98 -0.20
C LEU A 93 -3.74 -3.49 -0.19
N PHE A 94 -4.52 -3.30 -1.26
CA PHE A 94 -5.80 -3.98 -1.47
C PHE A 94 -5.69 -5.51 -1.41
N GLN A 95 -4.48 -6.03 -1.62
CA GLN A 95 -4.19 -7.46 -1.71
C GLN A 95 -3.87 -8.08 -0.32
N GLY A 96 -3.94 -7.27 0.76
CA GLY A 96 -3.65 -7.69 2.12
C GLY A 96 -4.69 -8.64 2.73
N LYS A 97 -4.24 -9.62 3.52
CA LYS A 97 -5.05 -10.56 4.33
C LYS A 97 -5.86 -9.84 5.40
N LYS A 98 -5.18 -9.00 6.18
CA LYS A 98 -5.73 -8.46 7.43
C LYS A 98 -6.38 -7.12 7.19
N ASP A 99 -7.58 -6.95 7.76
CA ASP A 99 -8.25 -5.66 7.84
C ASP A 99 -7.67 -4.75 8.93
N TYR A 100 -6.34 -4.80 9.08
CA TYR A 100 -5.58 -3.83 9.85
C TYR A 100 -4.16 -3.69 9.30
N LEU A 101 -3.58 -2.52 9.52
CA LEU A 101 -2.21 -2.18 9.17
C LEU A 101 -1.42 -1.90 10.45
N GLU A 102 -0.30 -2.61 10.64
CA GLU A 102 0.59 -2.39 11.79
C GLU A 102 1.59 -1.28 11.44
N VAL A 103 1.61 -0.25 12.27
CA VAL A 103 2.53 0.88 12.18
C VAL A 103 3.53 0.78 13.33
N GLU A 104 4.81 0.88 13.01
CA GLU A 104 5.91 0.85 13.97
C GLU A 104 6.78 2.10 13.80
N VAL A 105 7.20 2.67 14.92
CA VAL A 105 8.20 3.74 14.96
C VAL A 105 9.34 3.30 15.86
N GLU A 106 10.56 3.45 15.36
CA GLU A 106 11.81 3.27 16.11
C GLU A 106 12.52 4.62 16.22
N ILE A 107 12.90 5.01 17.43
CA ILE A 107 13.71 6.20 17.70
C ILE A 107 15.08 5.77 18.20
N THR A 108 16.14 6.32 17.60
CA THR A 108 17.53 6.11 18.02
C THR A 108 18.07 7.39 18.65
N TYR A 109 18.67 7.27 19.85
CA TYR A 109 19.23 8.39 20.61
C TYR A 109 20.76 8.51 20.50
N ASP A 110 21.28 9.70 20.76
CA ASP A 110 22.69 10.11 20.61
C ASP A 110 23.66 9.42 21.58
N ASP A 111 23.16 8.79 22.64
CA ASP A 111 23.97 8.04 23.61
C ASP A 111 24.58 6.75 23.03
N GLY A 112 24.30 6.48 21.75
CA GLY A 112 25.00 5.53 20.90
C GLY A 112 24.44 4.11 20.95
N ASN A 113 23.42 3.80 21.77
CA ASN A 113 22.83 2.46 21.81
C ASN A 113 21.36 2.40 22.24
N GLN A 114 20.73 3.50 22.67
CA GLN A 114 19.34 3.43 23.07
C GLN A 114 18.39 3.52 21.87
N LYS A 115 17.72 2.40 21.61
CA LYS A 115 16.61 2.28 20.65
C LYS A 115 15.30 2.05 21.38
N ILE A 116 14.26 2.76 20.99
CA ILE A 116 12.91 2.55 21.51
C ILE A 116 11.98 2.33 20.34
N THR A 117 11.27 1.23 20.39
CA THR A 117 10.32 0.84 19.37
C THR A 117 8.92 0.82 19.96
N LYS A 118 7.96 1.40 19.24
CA LYS A 118 6.54 1.34 19.59
C LYS A 118 5.74 0.94 18.36
N LYS A 119 4.65 0.21 18.58
CA LYS A 119 3.72 -0.22 17.53
C LYS A 119 2.30 0.23 17.83
N THR A 120 1.53 0.48 16.79
CA THR A 120 0.08 0.72 16.82
C THR A 120 -0.57 0.07 15.59
N GLY A 121 -1.89 -0.05 15.60
CA GLY A 121 -2.63 -0.70 14.51
C GLY A 121 -3.80 0.16 14.04
N ILE A 122 -3.92 0.33 12.72
CA ILE A 122 -5.07 0.96 12.08
C ILE A 122 -6.01 -0.15 11.63
N LYS A 123 -7.22 -0.23 12.16
CA LYS A 123 -8.25 -1.22 11.78
C LYS A 123 -9.17 -0.71 10.67
N GLY A 124 -9.88 -1.61 9.99
CA GLY A 124 -10.85 -1.26 8.95
C GLY A 124 -10.17 -0.72 7.69
N ILE A 125 -8.93 -1.13 7.43
CA ILE A 125 -8.10 -0.52 6.38
C ILE A 125 -8.63 -0.87 4.99
N LYS A 126 -9.25 -2.05 4.80
CA LYS A 126 -9.73 -2.51 3.50
C LYS A 126 -10.86 -1.64 2.98
N GLU A 127 -11.88 -1.43 3.81
CA GLU A 127 -13.03 -0.59 3.46
C GLU A 127 -12.59 0.86 3.21
N LYS A 128 -11.67 1.38 4.03
CA LYS A 128 -11.14 2.74 3.85
C LYS A 128 -10.39 2.90 2.54
N ILE A 129 -9.49 1.97 2.20
CA ILE A 129 -8.77 1.98 0.91
C ILE A 129 -9.76 1.82 -0.25
N TYR A 130 -10.73 0.91 -0.13
CA TYR A 130 -11.76 0.73 -1.15
C TYR A 130 -12.51 2.03 -1.43
N ASN A 131 -12.98 2.71 -0.39
CA ASN A 131 -13.74 3.95 -0.53
C ASN A 131 -12.90 5.11 -1.09
N ASP A 132 -11.59 5.13 -0.84
CA ASP A 132 -10.70 6.19 -1.31
C ASP A 132 -10.24 5.97 -2.77
N PHE A 133 -10.05 4.71 -3.20
CA PHE A 133 -9.42 4.39 -4.49
C PHE A 133 -10.42 3.94 -5.56
N VAL A 134 -11.51 3.24 -5.19
CA VAL A 134 -12.44 2.68 -6.18
C VAL A 134 -13.27 3.79 -6.80
N ILE A 135 -13.27 3.82 -8.13
CA ILE A 135 -14.00 4.79 -8.92
C ILE A 135 -15.44 4.30 -9.07
N VAL A 136 -16.39 5.07 -8.56
CA VAL A 136 -17.82 4.76 -8.71
C VAL A 136 -18.21 4.92 -10.20
N PRO A 137 -18.79 3.90 -10.84
CA PRO A 137 -19.20 3.99 -12.24
C PRO A 137 -20.35 4.98 -12.42
N GLU A 138 -20.23 5.85 -13.41
CA GLU A 138 -21.35 6.64 -13.92
C GLU A 138 -21.94 5.97 -15.16
N ILE A 139 -23.14 5.40 -15.04
CA ILE A 139 -23.83 4.73 -16.15
C ILE A 139 -24.71 5.75 -16.88
N LYS A 140 -24.46 5.97 -18.18
CA LYS A 140 -25.27 6.87 -19.02
C LYS A 140 -25.50 6.23 -20.38
N GLU A 141 -26.76 6.21 -20.81
CA GLU A 141 -27.14 5.69 -22.12
C GLU A 141 -26.56 4.27 -22.36
N ASP A 142 -25.66 4.14 -23.33
CA ASP A 142 -24.97 2.94 -23.79
C ASP A 142 -23.52 2.81 -23.26
N LYS A 143 -23.09 3.69 -22.35
CA LYS A 143 -21.71 3.73 -21.82
C LYS A 143 -21.65 3.72 -20.29
N VAL A 144 -20.50 3.29 -19.77
CA VAL A 144 -20.12 3.43 -18.37
C VAL A 144 -18.83 4.23 -18.30
N TYR A 145 -18.81 5.24 -17.44
CA TYR A 145 -17.69 6.16 -17.27
C TYR A 145 -17.07 5.98 -15.88
N TYR A 146 -15.75 5.88 -15.84
CA TYR A 146 -14.96 5.89 -14.62
C TYR A 146 -14.07 7.12 -14.65
N ARG A 147 -14.41 8.12 -13.83
CA ARG A 147 -13.80 9.44 -13.87
C ARG A 147 -12.82 9.63 -12.72
N THR A 148 -11.66 10.15 -13.07
CA THR A 148 -10.63 10.63 -12.14
C THR A 148 -10.24 12.05 -12.52
N ASP A 149 -9.42 12.70 -11.69
CA ASP A 149 -8.86 14.01 -11.99
C ASP A 149 -7.84 13.91 -13.14
N GLY A 150 -8.27 14.22 -14.37
CA GLY A 150 -7.41 14.27 -15.56
C GLY A 150 -7.49 13.06 -16.49
N LEU A 151 -8.15 11.97 -16.08
CA LEU A 151 -8.35 10.77 -16.93
C LEU A 151 -9.74 10.18 -16.73
N THR A 152 -10.41 9.85 -17.83
CA THR A 152 -11.69 9.10 -17.82
C THR A 152 -11.55 7.84 -18.65
N ALA A 153 -11.88 6.69 -18.06
CA ALA A 153 -12.06 5.43 -18.77
C ALA A 153 -13.53 5.24 -19.14
N ILE A 154 -13.78 4.71 -20.34
CA ILE A 154 -15.11 4.51 -20.91
C ILE A 154 -15.19 3.09 -21.45
N ILE A 155 -16.25 2.39 -21.07
CA ILE A 155 -16.59 1.07 -21.60
C ILE A 155 -18.02 1.07 -22.15
N ASP A 156 -18.30 0.13 -23.05
CA ASP A 156 -19.66 -0.18 -23.45
C ASP A 156 -20.46 -0.74 -22.28
N ARG A 157 -21.72 -0.32 -22.17
CA ARG A 157 -22.61 -0.75 -21.07
C ARG A 157 -22.87 -2.25 -21.07
N GLU A 158 -22.88 -2.89 -22.24
CA GLU A 158 -23.02 -4.34 -22.35
C GLU A 158 -21.79 -5.11 -21.84
N SER A 159 -20.65 -4.44 -21.75
CA SER A 159 -19.39 -5.00 -21.23
C SER A 159 -19.18 -4.70 -19.74
N TYR A 160 -20.19 -4.12 -19.06
CA TYR A 160 -20.15 -3.87 -17.62
C TYR A 160 -20.29 -5.18 -16.84
N ASP A 161 -19.26 -5.51 -16.05
CA ASP A 161 -19.21 -6.64 -15.13
C ASP A 161 -18.95 -6.08 -13.72
N ASP A 162 -19.81 -6.37 -12.75
CA ASP A 162 -19.70 -5.89 -11.37
C ASP A 162 -18.52 -6.53 -10.62
N GLU A 163 -17.97 -7.63 -11.14
CA GLU A 163 -16.74 -8.22 -10.66
C GLU A 163 -15.49 -7.45 -11.13
N ILE A 164 -15.60 -6.57 -12.13
CA ILE A 164 -14.49 -5.73 -12.62
C ILE A 164 -14.60 -4.34 -11.99
N ILE A 165 -13.54 -3.94 -11.29
CA ILE A 165 -13.46 -2.64 -10.64
C ILE A 165 -12.37 -1.78 -11.26
N PHE A 166 -12.67 -0.50 -11.37
CA PHE A 166 -11.74 0.54 -11.77
C PHE A 166 -11.35 1.32 -10.52
N TYR A 167 -10.07 1.62 -10.37
CA TYR A 167 -9.55 2.32 -9.20
C TYR A 167 -8.39 3.23 -9.60
N SER A 168 -8.09 4.22 -8.77
CA SER A 168 -7.03 5.19 -8.98
C SER A 168 -6.38 5.52 -7.65
N ASP A 169 -5.07 5.81 -7.65
CA ASP A 169 -4.41 6.33 -6.45
C ASP A 169 -4.68 7.83 -6.36
N PRO A 170 -5.43 8.31 -5.33
CA PRO A 170 -5.75 9.72 -5.19
C PRO A 170 -4.51 10.61 -4.94
N ASN A 171 -3.35 10.02 -4.69
CA ASN A 171 -2.09 10.72 -4.46
C ASN A 171 -1.08 10.55 -5.61
N SER A 172 -1.46 9.88 -6.70
CA SER A 172 -0.59 9.75 -7.87
C SER A 172 -0.22 11.13 -8.43
N GLU A 173 1.05 11.29 -8.81
CA GLU A 173 1.54 12.51 -9.46
C GLU A 173 0.81 12.73 -10.78
N TYR A 174 0.68 11.66 -11.55
CA TYR A 174 -0.02 11.61 -12.83
C TYR A 174 -1.41 10.98 -12.70
N PRO A 175 -2.42 11.50 -13.43
CA PRO A 175 -3.72 10.85 -13.54
C PRO A 175 -3.58 9.40 -13.97
N ASN A 176 -4.13 8.48 -13.18
CA ASN A 176 -4.03 7.05 -13.43
C ASN A 176 -5.38 6.36 -13.24
N ILE A 177 -5.57 5.26 -13.95
CA ILE A 177 -6.68 4.34 -13.76
C ILE A 177 -6.10 2.94 -13.85
N SER A 178 -6.38 2.12 -12.87
CA SER A 178 -6.08 0.70 -12.90
C SER A 178 -7.36 -0.10 -12.91
N VAL A 179 -7.29 -1.31 -13.48
CA VAL A 179 -8.41 -2.23 -13.60
C VAL A 179 -8.05 -3.50 -12.89
N GLY A 180 -8.99 -4.02 -12.10
CA GLY A 180 -8.79 -5.27 -11.39
C GLY A 180 -10.08 -6.03 -11.19
N PHE A 181 -9.95 -7.32 -10.91
CA PHE A 181 -11.05 -8.16 -10.51
C PHE A 181 -11.27 -8.04 -8.99
N HIS A 182 -12.51 -7.83 -8.56
CA HIS A 182 -12.91 -7.72 -7.17
C HIS A 182 -13.48 -9.04 -6.65
N LYS A 183 -12.99 -9.49 -5.49
CA LYS A 183 -13.66 -10.54 -4.71
C LYS A 183 -13.35 -10.42 -3.22
N ASP A 184 -14.37 -10.29 -2.37
CA ASP A 184 -14.23 -10.26 -0.91
C ASP A 184 -13.29 -9.14 -0.39
N TYR A 185 -13.35 -7.94 -0.98
CA TYR A 185 -12.41 -6.82 -0.76
C TYR A 185 -10.95 -7.10 -1.14
N ALA A 186 -10.65 -8.25 -1.75
CA ALA A 186 -9.38 -8.50 -2.40
C ALA A 186 -9.43 -8.00 -3.84
N LEU A 187 -8.35 -7.35 -4.26
CA LEU A 187 -8.15 -6.85 -5.61
C LEU A 187 -7.13 -7.73 -6.33
N TYR A 188 -7.45 -8.10 -7.57
CA TYR A 188 -6.56 -8.76 -8.50
C TYR A 188 -6.30 -7.80 -9.65
N SER A 189 -5.12 -7.18 -9.71
CA SER A 189 -4.83 -6.23 -10.79
C SER A 189 -4.79 -6.97 -12.14
N LEU A 190 -5.34 -6.33 -13.17
CA LEU A 190 -5.38 -6.84 -14.54
C LEU A 190 -4.65 -5.90 -15.51
N SER A 191 -4.78 -4.59 -15.35
CA SER A 191 -4.03 -3.61 -16.14
C SER A 191 -3.95 -2.27 -15.41
N SER A 192 -2.96 -1.45 -15.78
CA SER A 192 -2.77 -0.12 -15.22
C SER A 192 -2.46 0.89 -16.32
N PHE A 193 -3.17 2.01 -16.29
CA PHE A 193 -3.11 3.08 -17.27
C PHE A 193 -2.72 4.39 -16.60
N GLU A 194 -1.87 5.17 -17.26
CA GLU A 194 -1.38 6.44 -16.72
C GLU A 194 -1.25 7.50 -17.83
N VAL A 195 -1.48 8.76 -17.45
CA VAL A 195 -1.24 9.92 -18.31
C VAL A 195 0.16 10.43 -18.08
N ILE A 196 1.05 10.26 -19.06
CA ILE A 196 2.44 10.76 -18.99
C ILE A 196 2.73 11.76 -20.10
N SER A 197 3.78 12.57 -19.93
CA SER A 197 4.25 13.42 -21.02
C SER A 197 4.95 12.59 -22.09
N LYS A 198 4.81 12.99 -23.37
CA LYS A 198 5.47 12.32 -24.48
C LYS A 198 7.01 12.43 -24.40
N ASN A 199 7.53 13.49 -23.76
CA ASN A 199 8.95 13.66 -23.56
C ASN A 199 9.49 12.62 -22.56
N GLU A 200 8.80 12.43 -21.45
CA GLU A 200 9.11 11.39 -20.46
C GLU A 200 9.03 10.00 -21.08
N ALA A 201 7.99 9.72 -21.87
CA ALA A 201 7.87 8.46 -22.60
C ALA A 201 9.07 8.19 -23.55
N LEU A 202 9.57 9.25 -24.18
CA LEU A 202 10.73 9.19 -25.08
C LEU A 202 12.04 9.01 -24.30
N GLU A 203 12.18 9.63 -23.12
CA GLU A 203 13.35 9.45 -22.24
C GLU A 203 13.48 8.00 -21.76
N GLU A 204 12.34 7.35 -21.47
CA GLU A 204 12.30 5.92 -21.13
C GLU A 204 12.31 4.99 -22.34
N ASN A 205 12.32 5.55 -23.57
CA ASN A 205 12.28 4.81 -24.82
C ASN A 205 11.13 3.77 -24.89
N TYR A 206 9.98 4.10 -24.28
CA TYR A 206 8.80 3.23 -24.18
C TYR A 206 9.08 1.86 -23.55
N VAL A 207 10.10 1.75 -22.69
CA VAL A 207 10.43 0.48 -22.05
C VAL A 207 9.43 0.20 -20.92
N GLY A 208 8.71 -0.91 -21.03
CA GLY A 208 7.80 -1.38 -19.98
C GLY A 208 6.35 -0.91 -20.09
N PHE A 209 5.99 -0.18 -21.15
CA PHE A 209 4.62 0.25 -21.41
C PHE A 209 4.31 0.40 -22.90
N SER A 210 3.02 0.35 -23.24
CA SER A 210 2.50 0.58 -24.59
C SER A 210 1.58 1.79 -24.62
N VAL A 211 1.63 2.57 -25.70
CA VAL A 211 0.68 3.66 -25.93
C VAL A 211 -0.68 3.07 -26.28
N VAL A 212 -1.74 3.52 -25.61
CA VAL A 212 -3.12 3.13 -25.91
C VAL A 212 -3.82 4.22 -26.69
N ASP A 213 -4.94 3.89 -27.34
CA ASP A 213 -5.77 4.89 -28.03
C ASP A 213 -6.56 5.73 -27.03
N PHE A 214 -6.60 7.04 -27.25
CA PHE A 214 -7.32 7.98 -26.41
C PHE A 214 -7.76 9.22 -27.18
N THR A 215 -8.65 9.98 -26.56
CA THR A 215 -9.06 11.32 -27.01
C THR A 215 -8.70 12.37 -25.96
N ARG A 216 -8.72 13.65 -26.33
CA ARG A 216 -8.45 14.76 -25.42
C ARG A 216 -9.61 15.74 -25.41
N GLU A 217 -9.96 16.25 -24.24
CA GLU A 217 -10.86 17.39 -24.14
C GLU A 217 -10.20 18.69 -24.63
N SER A 218 -11.05 19.64 -25.03
CA SER A 218 -10.59 20.92 -25.55
C SER A 218 -9.74 21.69 -24.51
N GLY A 219 -8.50 22.02 -24.90
CA GLY A 219 -7.56 22.79 -24.08
C GLY A 219 -6.74 21.96 -23.10
N VAL A 220 -6.71 20.63 -23.24
CA VAL A 220 -5.68 19.76 -22.68
C VAL A 220 -4.41 19.87 -23.53
N ASP A 221 -3.23 19.80 -22.91
CA ASP A 221 -1.95 19.82 -23.63
C ASP A 221 -1.76 18.56 -24.49
N GLU A 222 -1.42 18.78 -25.76
CA GLU A 222 -1.18 17.73 -26.77
C GLU A 222 0.04 16.87 -26.48
N SER A 223 0.91 17.32 -25.56
CA SER A 223 2.10 16.58 -25.13
C SER A 223 1.76 15.36 -24.27
N TYR A 224 0.58 15.28 -23.65
CA TYR A 224 0.21 14.15 -22.79
C TYR A 224 -0.33 12.98 -23.59
N ILE A 225 0.13 11.77 -23.26
CA ILE A 225 -0.33 10.51 -23.83
C ILE A 225 -0.90 9.61 -22.72
N VAL A 226 -1.75 8.66 -23.09
CA VAL A 226 -2.13 7.56 -22.20
C VAL A 226 -1.28 6.35 -22.54
N ILE A 227 -0.70 5.74 -21.52
CA ILE A 227 0.06 4.49 -21.63
C ILE A 227 -0.59 3.41 -20.78
N GLU A 228 -0.37 2.16 -21.19
CA GLU A 228 -0.63 0.96 -20.40
C GLU A 228 0.70 0.39 -19.96
N TYR A 229 0.91 0.27 -18.66
CA TYR A 229 2.07 -0.45 -18.14
C TYR A 229 1.89 -1.94 -18.39
N GLY A 230 2.88 -2.56 -19.03
CA GLY A 230 2.90 -4.01 -19.20
C GLY A 230 2.82 -4.64 -17.81
N MET A 231 1.79 -5.44 -17.56
CA MET A 231 1.65 -6.12 -16.27
C MET A 231 2.92 -6.92 -16.02
N ILE A 232 3.66 -6.57 -14.97
CA ILE A 232 4.95 -7.19 -14.63
C ILE A 232 4.67 -8.68 -14.36
N GLU A 233 4.90 -9.51 -15.38
CA GLU A 233 4.31 -10.83 -15.64
C GLU A 233 4.57 -11.93 -14.57
N LEU A 234 5.25 -11.66 -13.45
CA LEU A 234 5.82 -12.75 -12.64
C LEU A 234 5.67 -12.63 -11.11
N TYR A 235 5.12 -11.54 -10.57
CA TYR A 235 4.83 -11.48 -9.12
C TYR A 235 3.46 -12.07 -8.76
N TRP A 236 2.55 -12.23 -9.72
CA TRP A 236 1.12 -12.51 -9.49
C TRP A 236 0.75 -13.99 -9.27
N ASP A 237 1.47 -14.93 -9.90
CA ASP A 237 1.24 -16.37 -9.71
C ASP A 237 1.44 -16.80 -8.25
N GLY A 238 2.22 -16.03 -7.49
CA GLY A 238 2.42 -16.20 -6.05
C GLY A 238 1.51 -15.34 -5.18
N LEU A 239 0.62 -14.52 -5.75
CA LEU A 239 -0.29 -13.69 -4.96
C LEU A 239 -1.58 -14.42 -4.64
N TYR A 240 -2.09 -15.29 -5.51
CA TYR A 240 -3.31 -16.03 -5.21
C TYR A 240 -3.23 -17.44 -5.77
N PRO A 241 -2.98 -18.45 -4.93
CA PRO A 241 -2.79 -19.80 -5.39
C PRO A 241 -4.17 -20.42 -5.65
N TYR A 242 -4.33 -20.95 -6.85
CA TYR A 242 -5.49 -21.74 -7.26
C TYR A 242 -5.08 -23.21 -7.48
N ASP A 243 -6.03 -24.13 -7.31
CA ASP A 243 -5.90 -25.49 -7.80
C ASP A 243 -6.41 -25.63 -9.24
N LEU A 244 -6.23 -26.81 -9.83
CA LEU A 244 -6.66 -27.14 -11.19
C LEU A 244 -8.20 -27.08 -11.38
N GLU A 245 -8.97 -27.03 -10.30
CA GLU A 245 -10.43 -26.87 -10.34
C GLU A 245 -10.83 -25.37 -10.31
N GLY A 246 -9.85 -24.47 -10.20
CA GLY A 246 -10.06 -23.02 -10.12
C GLY A 246 -10.49 -22.55 -8.73
N ASN A 247 -10.33 -23.38 -7.69
CA ASN A 247 -10.62 -23.01 -6.31
C ASN A 247 -9.42 -22.35 -5.65
N LYS A 248 -9.69 -21.37 -4.80
CA LYS A 248 -8.70 -20.73 -3.94
C LYS A 248 -8.14 -21.79 -2.97
N VAL A 249 -6.82 -22.00 -2.93
CA VAL A 249 -6.19 -22.96 -2.01
C VAL A 249 -5.31 -22.28 -0.96
N PHE A 250 -5.11 -22.92 0.19
CA PHE A 250 -4.07 -22.49 1.13
C PHE A 250 -2.74 -23.11 0.66
N TYR A 251 -1.68 -22.31 0.56
CA TYR A 251 -0.36 -22.78 0.16
C TYR A 251 0.67 -22.47 1.24
N GLU A 252 1.23 -23.53 1.82
CA GLU A 252 2.33 -23.42 2.77
C GLU A 252 3.67 -23.57 2.05
N GLY A 253 4.49 -22.52 2.06
CA GLY A 253 5.92 -22.67 1.79
C GLY A 253 6.58 -23.54 2.87
N LYS A 254 7.71 -24.19 2.55
CA LYS A 254 8.48 -24.90 3.58
C LYS A 254 8.94 -23.90 4.65
N GLN A 255 9.04 -24.37 5.88
CA GLN A 255 9.53 -23.55 6.99
C GLN A 255 10.91 -22.97 6.63
N GLY A 256 11.03 -21.64 6.59
CA GLY A 256 12.26 -20.92 6.22
C GLY A 256 12.31 -20.41 4.78
N ASP A 257 11.35 -20.77 3.92
CA ASP A 257 11.21 -20.16 2.60
C ASP A 257 10.56 -18.78 2.72
N THR A 258 11.18 -17.75 2.14
CA THR A 258 10.66 -16.37 2.13
C THR A 258 9.64 -16.12 1.02
N CYS A 259 9.43 -17.10 0.14
CA CYS A 259 8.54 -17.02 -1.01
C CYS A 259 7.94 -18.37 -1.34
N ILE A 260 6.91 -18.33 -2.18
CA ILE A 260 6.32 -19.54 -2.77
C ILE A 260 7.32 -20.07 -3.79
N ASN A 261 7.73 -21.32 -3.62
CA ASN A 261 8.47 -22.02 -4.67
C ASN A 261 7.51 -22.33 -5.83
N LEU A 262 7.36 -21.37 -6.76
CA LEU A 262 6.57 -21.52 -7.98
C LEU A 262 7.22 -22.49 -8.97
N VAL A 263 8.51 -22.78 -8.78
CA VAL A 263 9.32 -23.73 -9.56
C VAL A 263 10.00 -24.72 -8.62
N VAL A 264 9.77 -26.02 -8.81
CA VAL A 264 10.41 -27.09 -8.05
C VAL A 264 11.11 -28.03 -9.04
N ASN A 265 12.40 -28.32 -8.82
CA ASN A 265 13.21 -29.16 -9.72
C ASN A 265 13.14 -28.70 -11.20
N ASN A 266 13.26 -27.39 -11.44
CA ASN A 266 13.13 -26.75 -12.76
C ASN A 266 11.78 -26.99 -13.46
N LYS A 267 10.72 -27.32 -12.72
CA LYS A 267 9.35 -27.44 -13.25
C LYS A 267 8.43 -26.46 -12.54
N VAL A 268 7.62 -25.74 -13.31
CA VAL A 268 6.52 -24.91 -12.79
C VAL A 268 5.54 -25.81 -12.04
N THR A 269 5.20 -25.41 -10.81
CA THR A 269 4.26 -26.13 -9.95
C THR A 269 2.84 -26.10 -10.51
N GLU A 270 2.01 -27.07 -10.13
CA GLU A 270 0.60 -27.11 -10.55
C GLU A 270 -0.18 -25.88 -10.09
N VAL A 271 0.11 -25.39 -8.88
CA VAL A 271 -0.49 -24.17 -8.32
C VAL A 271 -0.13 -22.95 -9.16
N SER A 272 1.15 -22.80 -9.56
CA SER A 272 1.56 -21.68 -10.43
C SER A 272 0.85 -21.74 -11.79
N LYS A 273 0.75 -22.93 -12.40
CA LYS A 273 0.01 -23.10 -13.67
C LYS A 273 -1.47 -22.77 -13.53
N ALA A 274 -2.13 -23.32 -12.53
CA ALA A 274 -3.55 -23.07 -12.29
C ALA A 274 -3.84 -21.59 -11.98
N SER A 275 -2.95 -20.94 -11.23
CA SER A 275 -3.08 -19.52 -10.90
C SER A 275 -2.89 -18.64 -12.13
N HIS A 276 -1.92 -18.97 -12.98
CA HIS A 276 -1.72 -18.32 -14.27
C HIS A 276 -2.92 -18.51 -15.20
N GLU A 277 -3.42 -19.74 -15.35
CA GLU A 277 -4.64 -20.02 -16.13
C GLU A 277 -5.86 -19.26 -15.59
N LYS A 278 -5.98 -19.12 -14.28
CA LYS A 278 -7.05 -18.34 -13.66
C LYS A 278 -6.91 -16.84 -13.93
N TYR A 279 -5.69 -16.32 -13.89
CA TYR A 279 -5.40 -14.94 -14.28
C TYR A 279 -5.77 -14.68 -15.73
N GLU A 280 -5.37 -15.54 -16.66
CA GLU A 280 -5.73 -15.43 -18.09
C GLU A 280 -7.26 -15.45 -18.31
N GLN A 281 -7.99 -16.27 -17.54
CA GLN A 281 -9.46 -16.25 -17.57
C GLN A 281 -10.04 -14.91 -17.09
N MET A 282 -9.49 -14.33 -16.01
CA MET A 282 -9.94 -13.02 -15.53
C MET A 282 -9.61 -11.90 -16.52
N LEU A 283 -8.40 -11.93 -17.09
CA LEU A 283 -7.96 -11.00 -18.12
C LEU A 283 -8.86 -11.06 -19.36
N SER A 284 -9.32 -12.26 -19.73
CA SER A 284 -10.24 -12.44 -20.88
C SER A 284 -11.61 -11.77 -20.69
N LYS A 285 -11.99 -11.42 -19.46
CA LYS A 285 -13.20 -10.65 -19.15
C LYS A 285 -12.99 -9.14 -19.28
N MET A 286 -11.75 -8.65 -19.40
CA MET A 286 -11.48 -7.22 -19.43
C MET A 286 -12.21 -6.57 -20.62
N PRO A 287 -13.04 -5.54 -20.39
CA PRO A 287 -13.75 -4.88 -21.48
C PRO A 287 -12.75 -4.12 -22.35
N ASN A 288 -13.16 -3.77 -23.58
CA ASN A 288 -12.45 -2.76 -24.35
C ASN A 288 -12.63 -1.40 -23.67
N ILE A 289 -11.52 -0.73 -23.38
CA ILE A 289 -11.52 0.55 -22.65
C ILE A 289 -11.06 1.65 -23.60
N ALA A 290 -11.88 2.68 -23.74
CA ALA A 290 -11.49 3.93 -24.39
C ALA A 290 -11.16 4.98 -23.33
N PHE A 291 -10.21 5.87 -23.64
CA PHE A 291 -9.77 6.90 -22.70
C PHE A 291 -10.03 8.31 -23.22
N ILE A 292 -10.32 9.21 -22.28
CA ILE A 292 -10.34 10.66 -22.49
C ILE A 292 -9.43 11.32 -21.46
N ILE A 293 -8.43 12.08 -21.92
CA ILE A 293 -7.68 12.98 -21.04
C ILE A 293 -8.54 14.22 -20.82
N THR A 294 -8.80 14.54 -19.55
CA THR A 294 -9.65 15.64 -19.11
C THR A 294 -8.81 16.72 -18.44
N LYS A 295 -9.37 17.93 -18.26
CA LYS A 295 -8.69 18.96 -17.46
C LYS A 295 -8.75 18.60 -15.97
N LYS A 296 -7.61 18.74 -15.29
CA LYS A 296 -7.49 18.67 -13.83
C LYS A 296 -8.15 19.89 -13.17
#